data_AF-L8N6J6-F1
#
_entry.id   AF-L8N6J6-F1
#
_cell.length_a   1.000
_cell.length_b   1.000
_cell.length_c   1.000
_cell.angle_alpha   90.00
_cell.angle_beta   90.00
_cell.angle_gamma   90.00
#
_symmetry.space_group_name_H-M   'P 1'
#
loop_
_entity.id
_entity.type
_entity.pdbx_description
1 polymer ?
#
loop_
_entity_poly.entity_id
_entity_poly.type
_entity_poly.pdbx_seq_one_letter_code
_entity_poly.pdbx_strand_id
1 'polypeptide(L)'
;MIQRGGEVVIRMLENVQQRTIEPLIKATIALGTMVYTDEYAIYNPFQDWGYAHKTVCHGVGEYARDEDGDGFCEVHVNTMEGFWSLLRSWLRPHRGISQEKLPVYLSFFEFVHNAKRRGKALLTALLQSLLASPPRNTY
;
A
#
# COMPACT_ATOMS: atom_id res chain seq x y z
N MET A 1 0.29 -1.41 1.51
CA MET A 1 -0.31 -0.43 2.44
C MET A 1 -0.16 0.96 1.83
N ILE A 2 -1.19 1.81 1.85
CA ILE A 2 -1.12 3.16 1.26
C ILE A 2 -1.74 4.19 2.18
N GLN A 3 -1.06 5.31 2.39
CA GLN A 3 -1.60 6.45 3.11
C GLN A 3 -2.30 7.40 2.14
N ARG A 4 -3.52 7.83 2.46
CA ARG A 4 -4.22 8.86 1.66
C ARG A 4 -3.40 10.15 1.62
N GLY A 5 -3.05 10.61 0.41
CA GLY A 5 -2.16 11.77 0.19
C GLY A 5 -0.67 11.54 0.51
N GLY A 6 -0.33 10.40 1.12
CA GLY A 6 1.00 10.09 1.63
C GLY A 6 1.80 9.15 0.73
N GLU A 7 2.47 8.21 1.38
CA GLU A 7 3.34 7.21 0.75
C GLU A 7 2.67 5.83 0.64
N VAL A 8 3.25 4.98 -0.20
CA VAL A 8 2.88 3.57 -0.34
C VAL A 8 4.03 2.68 0.11
N VAL A 9 3.69 1.54 0.71
CA VAL A 9 4.62 0.46 1.04
C VAL A 9 4.08 -0.83 0.44
N ILE A 10 4.90 -1.48 -0.38
CA ILE A 10 4.65 -2.76 -1.03
C ILE A 10 5.57 -3.80 -0.40
N ARG A 11 5.01 -4.95 -0.04
CA ARG A 11 5.78 -6.11 0.42
C ARG A 11 5.26 -7.34 -0.31
N MET A 12 6.19 -8.06 -0.94
CA MET A 12 5.90 -9.37 -1.52
C MET A 12 5.97 -10.41 -0.42
N LEU A 13 4.93 -11.23 -0.30
CA LEU A 13 4.78 -12.25 0.74
C LEU A 13 4.57 -13.61 0.11
N GLU A 14 5.07 -14.65 0.76
CA GLU A 14 4.87 -16.03 0.33
C GLU A 14 3.42 -16.48 0.48
N ASN A 15 2.71 -15.93 1.47
CA ASN A 15 1.30 -16.19 1.70
C ASN A 15 0.62 -14.99 2.38
N VAL A 16 -0.70 -14.91 2.21
CA VAL A 16 -1.55 -13.86 2.77
C VAL A 16 -2.35 -14.46 3.91
N GLN A 17 -1.79 -14.41 5.12
CA GLN A 17 -2.41 -14.91 6.35
C GLN A 17 -2.25 -13.85 7.44
N GLN A 18 -3.16 -13.83 8.41
CA GLN A 18 -3.11 -12.88 9.54
C GLN A 18 -1.73 -12.86 10.22
N ARG A 19 -1.19 -14.04 10.54
CA ARG A 19 0.15 -14.20 11.13
C ARG A 19 1.30 -13.65 10.29
N THR A 20 1.15 -13.57 8.96
CA THR A 20 2.20 -13.06 8.07
C THR A 20 2.07 -11.57 7.82
N ILE A 21 0.85 -11.03 7.79
CA ILE A 21 0.61 -9.61 7.54
C ILE A 21 0.71 -8.75 8.80
N GLU A 22 0.32 -9.28 9.97
CA GLU A 22 0.30 -8.56 11.24
C GLU A 22 1.64 -7.87 11.58
N PRO A 23 2.80 -8.56 11.61
CA PRO A 23 4.06 -7.92 11.97
C PRO A 23 4.45 -6.80 11.00
N LEU A 24 4.09 -6.94 9.72
CA LEU A 24 4.39 -5.93 8.70
C LEU A 24 3.50 -4.70 8.85
N ILE A 25 2.21 -4.90 9.16
CA ILE A 25 1.27 -3.84 9.48
C ILE A 25 1.77 -3.07 10.70
N LYS A 26 2.11 -3.76 11.80
CA LYS A 26 2.62 -3.16 13.03
C LYS A 26 3.94 -2.40 12.85
N ALA A 27 4.82 -2.89 11.98
CA ALA A 27 6.08 -2.22 11.67
C ALA A 27 5.91 -0.98 10.75
N THR A 28 4.79 -0.88 10.01
CA THR A 28 4.62 0.13 8.95
C THR A 28 3.59 1.20 9.31
N ILE A 29 2.50 0.81 9.98
CA ILE A 29 1.36 1.67 10.28
C ILE A 29 1.38 2.00 11.77
N ALA A 30 1.40 3.30 12.10
CA ALA A 30 1.36 3.76 13.47
C ALA A 30 0.12 3.22 14.21
N LEU A 31 0.30 2.76 15.45
CA LEU A 31 -0.78 2.23 16.29
C LEU A 31 -1.91 3.27 16.44
N GLY A 32 -3.16 2.81 16.45
CA GLY A 32 -4.35 3.69 16.54
C GLY A 32 -4.75 4.36 15.22
N THR A 33 -3.98 4.19 14.12
CA THR A 33 -4.35 4.73 12.80
C THR A 33 -5.70 4.17 12.33
N MET A 34 -6.51 5.01 11.67
CA MET A 34 -7.71 4.58 10.96
C MET A 34 -7.33 3.86 9.66
N VAL A 35 -7.72 2.60 9.56
CA VAL A 35 -7.48 1.73 8.39
C VAL A 35 -8.79 1.46 7.67
N TYR A 36 -8.74 1.53 6.33
CA TYR A 36 -9.86 1.19 5.45
C TYR A 36 -9.51 -0.06 4.64
N THR A 37 -10.38 -1.07 4.66
CA THR A 37 -10.22 -2.30 3.87
C THR A 37 -11.48 -2.66 3.11
N ASP A 38 -11.34 -3.61 2.18
CA ASP A 38 -12.47 -4.35 1.64
C ASP A 38 -12.97 -5.39 2.66
N GLU A 39 -13.93 -6.21 2.25
CA GLU A 39 -14.57 -7.25 3.06
C GLU A 39 -13.70 -8.49 3.32
N TYR A 40 -12.41 -8.52 2.94
CA TYR A 40 -11.64 -9.74 3.05
C TYR A 40 -11.31 -10.09 4.51
N ALA A 41 -11.73 -11.29 4.94
CA ALA A 41 -11.69 -11.74 6.34
C ALA A 41 -10.30 -11.72 7.01
N ILE A 42 -9.21 -11.67 6.24
CA ILE A 42 -7.85 -11.51 6.79
C ILE A 42 -7.69 -10.21 7.58
N TYR A 43 -8.54 -9.21 7.34
CA TYR A 43 -8.50 -7.90 7.98
C TYR A 43 -9.37 -7.79 9.24
N ASN A 44 -10.20 -8.79 9.54
CA ASN A 44 -11.10 -8.74 10.71
C ASN A 44 -10.40 -8.39 12.05
N PRO A 45 -9.17 -8.84 12.35
CA PRO A 45 -8.52 -8.56 13.63
C PRO A 45 -7.89 -7.17 13.77
N PHE A 46 -8.07 -6.23 12.82
CA PHE A 46 -7.41 -4.92 12.89
C PHE A 46 -7.69 -4.17 14.22
N GLN A 47 -8.91 -4.27 14.74
CA GLN A 47 -9.27 -3.68 16.03
C GLN A 47 -8.53 -4.34 17.20
N ASP A 48 -8.42 -5.67 17.18
CA ASP A 48 -7.67 -6.44 18.18
C ASP A 48 -6.17 -6.13 18.13
N TRP A 49 -5.65 -5.75 16.96
CA TRP A 49 -4.28 -5.30 16.77
C TRP A 49 -4.03 -3.85 17.20
N GLY A 50 -5.07 -3.13 17.65
CA GLY A 50 -4.97 -1.77 18.18
C GLY A 50 -5.12 -0.66 17.12
N TYR A 51 -5.81 -0.95 16.01
CA TYR A 51 -6.13 0.04 14.98
C TYR A 51 -7.62 0.41 14.99
N ALA A 52 -7.94 1.63 14.58
CA ALA A 52 -9.31 1.92 14.17
C ALA A 52 -9.55 1.34 12.78
N HIS A 53 -10.73 0.78 12.51
CA HIS A 53 -10.98 0.03 11.29
C HIS A 53 -12.38 0.30 10.74
N LYS A 54 -12.44 0.56 9.44
CA LYS A 54 -13.66 0.66 8.66
C LYS A 54 -13.52 -0.22 7.42
N THR A 55 -14.64 -0.79 6.99
CA THR A 55 -14.69 -1.66 5.82
C THR A 55 -15.81 -1.21 4.89
N VAL A 56 -15.59 -1.40 3.59
CA VAL A 56 -16.66 -1.45 2.58
C VAL A 56 -16.90 -2.91 2.19
N CYS A 57 -18.11 -3.25 1.79
CA CYS A 57 -18.46 -4.60 1.34
C CYS A 57 -18.98 -4.60 -0.10
N HIS A 58 -18.09 -4.90 -1.04
CA HIS A 58 -18.43 -4.91 -2.47
C HIS A 58 -19.46 -5.99 -2.81
N GLY A 59 -19.44 -7.11 -2.09
CA GLY A 59 -20.43 -8.19 -2.23
C GLY A 59 -21.88 -7.77 -2.03
N VAL A 60 -22.15 -6.68 -1.31
CA VAL A 60 -23.51 -6.11 -1.12
C VAL A 60 -23.74 -4.83 -1.94
N GLY A 61 -22.84 -4.51 -2.87
CA GLY A 61 -22.90 -3.31 -3.69
C GLY A 61 -22.44 -2.04 -2.98
N GLU A 62 -21.77 -2.14 -1.84
CA GLU A 62 -21.16 -1.01 -1.16
C GLU A 62 -19.75 -0.75 -1.70
N TYR A 63 -19.53 0.43 -2.28
CA TYR A 63 -18.23 0.83 -2.83
C TYR A 63 -17.61 2.03 -2.10
N ALA A 64 -18.46 2.88 -1.54
CA ALA A 64 -18.07 3.98 -0.67
C ALA A 64 -19.25 4.30 0.26
N ARG A 65 -18.96 4.81 1.44
CA ARG A 65 -19.96 5.22 2.43
C ARG A 65 -19.60 6.60 2.98
N ASP A 66 -20.64 7.42 3.09
CA ASP A 66 -20.66 8.72 3.76
C ASP A 66 -21.27 8.50 5.16
N GLU A 67 -20.46 8.61 6.23
CA GLU A 67 -20.96 8.38 7.59
C GLU A 67 -21.50 9.64 8.27
N ASP A 68 -21.13 10.84 7.82
CA ASP A 68 -21.57 12.10 8.43
C ASP A 68 -22.68 12.83 7.65
N GLY A 69 -23.00 12.36 6.46
CA GLY A 69 -24.09 12.85 5.62
C GLY A 69 -23.78 14.17 4.91
N ASP A 70 -22.51 14.55 4.80
CA ASP A 70 -22.10 15.80 4.13
C ASP A 70 -22.04 15.68 2.59
N GLY A 71 -22.28 14.48 2.06
CA GLY A 71 -22.21 14.15 0.63
C GLY A 71 -20.84 13.69 0.16
N PHE A 72 -19.84 13.59 1.05
CA PHE A 72 -18.52 13.08 0.78
C PHE A 72 -18.34 11.68 1.38
N CYS A 73 -18.14 10.67 0.52
CA CYS A 73 -17.90 9.32 1.01
C CYS A 73 -16.44 9.15 1.47
N GLU A 74 -16.20 9.23 2.77
CA GLU A 74 -14.90 9.08 3.42
C GLU A 74 -14.50 7.61 3.66
N VAL A 75 -15.45 6.69 3.76
CA VAL A 75 -15.17 5.26 3.94
C VAL A 75 -15.12 4.57 2.57
N HIS A 76 -13.91 4.29 2.08
CA HIS A 76 -13.69 3.61 0.80
C HIS A 76 -12.25 3.08 0.68
N VAL A 77 -12.01 2.17 -0.28
CA VAL A 77 -10.67 1.63 -0.61
C VAL A 77 -10.14 2.08 -1.98
N ASN A 78 -10.85 2.94 -2.69
CA ASN A 78 -10.53 3.42 -4.05
C ASN A 78 -9.08 3.90 -4.25
N THR A 79 -8.43 4.46 -3.22
CA THR A 79 -7.01 4.84 -3.31
C THR A 79 -6.10 3.64 -3.60
N MET A 80 -6.32 2.52 -2.91
CA MET A 80 -5.57 1.28 -3.12
C MET A 80 -5.95 0.62 -4.45
N GLU A 81 -7.23 0.62 -4.83
CA GLU A 81 -7.67 0.07 -6.12
C GLU A 81 -7.11 0.84 -7.32
N GLY A 82 -7.09 2.17 -7.22
CA GLY A 82 -6.45 3.05 -8.19
C GLY A 82 -4.95 2.77 -8.30
N PHE A 83 -4.27 2.62 -7.15
CA PHE A 83 -2.87 2.23 -7.11
C PHE A 83 -2.60 0.89 -7.82
N TRP A 84 -3.42 -0.14 -7.57
CA TRP A 84 -3.31 -1.43 -8.25
C TRP A 84 -3.56 -1.34 -9.76
N SER A 85 -4.46 -0.47 -10.18
CA SER A 85 -4.73 -0.23 -11.61
C SER A 85 -3.53 0.40 -12.31
N LEU A 86 -2.84 1.33 -11.64
CA LEU A 86 -1.58 1.91 -12.12
C LEU A 86 -0.45 0.87 -12.18
N LEU A 87 -0.25 0.12 -11.10
CA LEU A 87 0.81 -0.90 -11.02
C LEU A 87 0.63 -1.96 -12.11
N ARG A 88 -0.58 -2.49 -12.30
CA ARG A 88 -0.87 -3.47 -13.35
C ARG A 88 -0.53 -2.92 -14.74
N SER A 89 -0.90 -1.66 -15.00
CA SER A 89 -0.61 -1.00 -16.27
C SER A 89 0.89 -0.78 -16.48
N TRP A 90 1.62 -0.46 -15.42
CA TRP A 90 3.08 -0.28 -15.45
C TRP A 90 3.83 -1.61 -15.69
N LEU A 91 3.33 -2.72 -15.15
CA LEU A 91 3.94 -4.05 -15.35
C LEU A 91 3.62 -4.65 -16.73
N ARG A 92 2.49 -4.29 -17.33
CA ARG A 92 1.97 -4.87 -18.58
C ARG A 92 2.96 -4.91 -19.75
N PRO A 93 3.77 -3.87 -20.03
CA PRO A 93 4.70 -3.85 -21.15
C PRO A 93 5.80 -4.91 -21.07
N HIS A 94 6.12 -5.41 -19.86
CA HIS A 94 7.19 -6.41 -19.68
C HIS A 94 6.81 -7.80 -20.18
N ARG A 95 5.53 -8.06 -20.51
CA ARG A 95 5.03 -9.34 -21.06
C ARG A 95 5.43 -10.59 -20.26
N GLY A 96 5.55 -10.44 -18.94
CA GLY A 96 5.96 -11.49 -18.01
C GLY A 96 7.22 -11.10 -17.25
N ILE A 97 7.20 -11.33 -15.94
CA ILE A 97 8.32 -11.06 -15.03
C ILE A 97 8.49 -12.31 -14.18
N SER A 98 9.71 -12.81 -14.02
CA SER A 98 9.95 -13.95 -13.13
C SER A 98 9.64 -13.56 -11.68
N GLN A 99 9.12 -14.51 -10.89
CA GLN A 99 8.82 -14.27 -9.47
C GLN A 99 10.06 -13.77 -8.70
N GLU A 100 11.25 -14.29 -9.03
CA GLU A 100 12.53 -13.85 -8.47
C GLU A 100 12.82 -12.36 -8.71
N LYS A 101 12.46 -11.83 -9.89
CA LYS A 101 12.74 -10.43 -10.26
C LYS A 101 11.64 -9.47 -9.83
N LEU A 102 10.42 -9.97 -9.61
CA LEU A 102 9.25 -9.16 -9.26
C LEU A 102 9.50 -8.19 -8.08
N PRO A 103 10.20 -8.56 -6.99
CA PRO A 103 10.51 -7.63 -5.91
C PRO A 103 11.23 -6.35 -6.35
N VAL A 104 12.15 -6.44 -7.32
CA VAL A 104 12.89 -5.27 -7.82
C VAL A 104 11.97 -4.32 -8.59
N TYR A 105 11.05 -4.87 -9.40
CA TYR A 105 10.06 -4.10 -10.13
C TYR A 105 9.08 -3.39 -9.19
N LEU A 106 8.58 -4.11 -8.18
CA LEU A 106 7.69 -3.53 -7.16
C LEU A 106 8.39 -2.44 -6.35
N SER A 107 9.62 -2.67 -5.93
CA SER A 107 10.42 -1.69 -5.15
C SER A 107 10.70 -0.43 -5.98
N PHE A 108 11.03 -0.59 -7.26
CA PHE A 108 11.23 0.55 -8.15
C PHE A 108 9.93 1.32 -8.39
N PHE A 109 8.79 0.63 -8.58
CA PHE A 109 7.49 1.27 -8.72
C PHE A 109 7.07 2.04 -7.46
N GLU A 110 7.24 1.44 -6.27
CA GLU A 110 7.05 2.09 -4.98
C GLU A 110 7.89 3.36 -4.87
N PHE A 111 9.19 3.28 -5.19
CA PHE A 111 10.08 4.43 -5.21
C PHE A 111 9.58 5.53 -6.14
N VAL A 112 9.19 5.19 -7.38
CA VAL A 112 8.69 6.18 -8.35
C VAL A 112 7.41 6.85 -7.83
N HIS A 113 6.50 6.09 -7.24
CA HIS A 113 5.27 6.61 -6.66
C HIS A 113 5.56 7.58 -5.50
N ASN A 114 6.42 7.18 -4.56
CA ASN A 114 6.73 7.98 -3.36
C ASN A 114 7.61 9.19 -3.64
N ALA A 115 8.51 9.10 -4.64
CA ALA A 115 9.37 10.21 -5.02
C ALA A 115 8.59 11.43 -5.51
N LYS A 116 7.34 11.25 -5.97
CA LYS A 116 6.46 12.31 -6.49
C LYS A 116 7.17 13.23 -7.51
N ARG A 117 8.11 12.66 -8.28
CA ARG A 117 8.97 13.33 -9.26
C ARG A 117 8.92 12.60 -10.60
N ARG A 118 9.19 13.33 -11.69
CA ARG A 118 9.18 12.78 -13.06
C ARG A 118 10.37 13.29 -13.87
N GLY A 119 10.67 12.61 -14.98
CA GLY A 119 11.76 12.97 -15.88
C GLY A 119 13.13 12.98 -15.19
N LYS A 120 13.97 13.97 -15.52
CA LYS A 120 15.34 14.07 -14.98
C LYS A 120 15.38 14.16 -13.44
N ALA A 121 14.39 14.78 -12.81
CA ALA A 121 14.34 14.92 -11.34
C ALA A 121 14.19 13.58 -10.61
N LEU A 122 13.62 12.57 -11.26
CA LEU A 122 13.50 11.21 -10.71
C LEU A 122 14.87 10.53 -10.64
N LEU A 123 15.73 10.73 -11.65
CA LEU A 123 17.09 10.18 -11.64
C LEU A 123 17.91 10.75 -10.47
N THR A 124 17.82 12.07 -10.24
CA THR A 124 18.47 12.70 -9.08
C THR A 124 17.98 12.11 -7.77
N ALA A 125 16.66 11.93 -7.61
CA ALA A 125 16.09 11.30 -6.41
C ALA A 125 16.56 9.85 -6.23
N LEU A 126 16.68 9.11 -7.33
CA LEU A 126 17.15 7.72 -7.32
C LEU A 126 18.61 7.66 -6.85
N LEU A 127 19.48 8.49 -7.43
CA LEU A 127 20.88 8.55 -7.04
C LEU A 127 21.04 8.99 -5.58
N GLN A 128 20.25 9.95 -5.12
CA GLN A 128 20.24 10.36 -3.71
C GLN A 128 19.86 9.20 -2.79
N SER A 129 18.84 8.41 -3.14
CA SER A 129 18.42 7.24 -2.37
C SER A 129 19.49 6.14 -2.34
N LEU A 130 20.14 5.87 -3.47
CA LEU A 130 21.17 4.83 -3.60
C LEU A 130 22.50 5.21 -2.95
N LEU A 131 22.84 6.51 -2.94
CA LEU A 131 24.09 7.04 -2.38
C LEU A 131 23.95 7.45 -0.91
N ALA A 132 22.73 7.56 -0.39
CA ALA A 132 22.50 7.71 1.03
C ALA A 132 23.10 6.49 1.74
N SER A 133 23.91 6.71 2.78
CA SER A 133 24.39 5.61 3.60
C SER A 133 23.18 4.85 4.15
N PRO A 134 23.14 3.51 4.08
CA PRO A 134 22.05 2.79 4.70
C PRO A 134 21.99 3.18 6.17
N PRO A 135 20.78 3.36 6.77
CA PRO A 135 20.70 3.45 8.21
C PRO A 135 21.46 2.26 8.79
N ARG A 136 22.33 2.51 9.78
CA ARG A 136 23.01 1.44 10.51
C ARG A 136 21.89 0.55 11.09
N ASN A 137 21.64 -0.59 10.45
CA ASN A 137 20.73 -1.58 10.98
C ASN A 137 21.39 -2.15 12.24
N THR A 138 21.00 -1.61 13.40
CA THR A 138 21.19 -2.27 14.68
C THR A 138 20.10 -3.34 14.78
N TYR A 139 20.45 -4.57 14.45
CA TYR A 139 19.75 -5.77 14.90
C TYR A 139 20.63 -6.46 15.94
#